data_AF-A0A956FBD9-F1
#
_entry.id   AF-A0A956FBD9-F1
#
_cell.length_a   1.000
_cell.length_b   1.000
_cell.length_c   1.000
_cell.angle_alpha   90.00
_cell.angle_beta   90.00
_cell.angle_gamma   90.00
#
_symmetry.space_group_name_H-M   'P 1'
#
loop_
_entity.id
_entity.type
_entity.pdbx_description
1 polymer ?
#
loop_
_entity_poly.entity_id
_entity_poly.type
_entity_poly.pdbx_seq_one_letter_code
_entity_poly.pdbx_strand_id
1 'polypeptide(L)'
;MRWLVGDVQGCARELDDLLKAIRFDPGVDELWCLGDLINRGPDSLAAVRLWRSLGGRGVIGNHEVYALCARSGRWPRKKDTLQALYDAPDGDELLGALRSLPGLVWLPGEGGARDAWVVHGGISPRWADLHAVAERLAA
;
A
#
# COMPACT_ATOMS: atom_id res chain seq x y z
N MET A 1 -4.53 -17.77 -0.78
CA MET A 1 -3.72 -17.38 -1.96
C MET A 1 -3.28 -15.93 -1.81
N ARG A 2 -2.18 -15.49 -2.44
CA ARG A 2 -1.77 -14.08 -2.38
C ARG A 2 -2.21 -13.32 -3.63
N TRP A 3 -2.90 -12.21 -3.43
CA TRP A 3 -3.38 -11.32 -4.49
C TRP A 3 -2.60 -10.01 -4.45
N LEU A 4 -1.79 -9.76 -5.48
CA LEU A 4 -1.01 -8.55 -5.62
C LEU A 4 -1.79 -7.56 -6.50
N VAL A 5 -2.24 -6.46 -5.93
CA VAL A 5 -3.03 -5.42 -6.59
C VAL A 5 -2.18 -4.17 -6.75
N GLY A 6 -2.15 -3.65 -7.97
CA GLY A 6 -1.46 -2.39 -8.29
C GLY A 6 -2.15 -1.17 -7.69
N ASP A 7 -1.84 -0.01 -8.24
CA ASP A 7 -2.37 1.29 -7.86
C ASP A 7 -3.90 1.31 -7.71
N VAL A 8 -4.38 1.46 -6.47
CA VAL A 8 -5.81 1.61 -6.15
C VAL A 8 -6.20 3.09 -6.17
N GLN A 9 -5.32 3.96 -5.71
CA GLN A 9 -5.47 5.42 -5.74
C GLN A 9 -6.84 5.90 -5.22
N GLY A 10 -7.28 5.41 -4.06
CA GLY A 10 -8.56 5.83 -3.46
C GLY A 10 -9.82 5.36 -4.21
N CYS A 11 -9.70 4.45 -5.17
CA CYS A 11 -10.82 3.78 -5.85
C CYS A 11 -11.36 2.61 -5.01
N ALA A 12 -11.90 2.94 -3.83
CA ALA A 12 -12.35 1.94 -2.85
C ALA A 12 -13.44 1.00 -3.39
N ARG A 13 -14.35 1.53 -4.22
CA ARG A 13 -15.44 0.75 -4.82
C ARG A 13 -14.91 -0.26 -5.84
N GLU A 14 -13.97 0.17 -6.67
CA GLU A 14 -13.34 -0.67 -7.68
C GLU A 14 -12.48 -1.76 -7.04
N LEU A 15 -11.81 -1.46 -5.92
CA LEU A 15 -11.12 -2.47 -5.12
C LEU A 15 -12.12 -3.50 -4.55
N ASP A 16 -13.23 -3.06 -3.96
CA ASP A 16 -14.28 -3.96 -3.44
C ASP A 16 -14.90 -4.83 -4.56
N ASP A 17 -15.15 -4.25 -5.73
CA ASP A 17 -15.67 -4.97 -6.90
C ASP A 17 -14.65 -5.99 -7.43
N LEU A 18 -13.36 -5.65 -7.47
CA LEU A 18 -12.29 -6.60 -7.81
C LEU A 18 -12.26 -7.77 -6.83
N LEU A 19 -12.29 -7.51 -5.52
CA LEU A 19 -12.27 -8.53 -4.48
C LEU A 19 -13.47 -9.48 -4.60
N LYS A 20 -14.66 -8.96 -4.91
CA LYS A 20 -15.84 -9.80 -5.20
C LYS A 20 -15.65 -10.64 -6.46
N ALA A 21 -15.10 -10.07 -7.53
CA ALA A 21 -14.91 -10.76 -8.80
C ALA A 21 -13.96 -11.96 -8.67
N ILE A 22 -12.89 -11.83 -7.86
CA ILE A 22 -11.96 -12.93 -7.58
C ILE A 22 -12.45 -13.86 -6.46
N ARG A 23 -13.60 -13.55 -5.84
CA ARG A 23 -14.15 -14.25 -4.67
C ARG A 23 -13.14 -14.32 -3.53
N PHE A 24 -12.53 -13.18 -3.23
CA PHE A 24 -11.53 -13.04 -2.16
C PHE A 24 -12.10 -13.48 -0.82
N ASP A 25 -11.36 -14.34 -0.12
CA ASP A 25 -11.72 -14.81 1.23
C ASP A 25 -10.64 -14.41 2.25
N PRO A 26 -10.88 -13.41 3.13
CA PRO A 26 -9.88 -12.97 4.12
C PRO A 26 -9.50 -14.05 5.14
N GLY A 27 -10.23 -15.17 5.22
CA GLY A 27 -9.88 -16.32 6.06
C GLY A 27 -8.76 -17.18 5.49
N VAL A 28 -8.49 -17.11 4.18
CA VAL A 28 -7.49 -17.95 3.49
C VAL A 28 -6.63 -17.22 2.46
N ASP A 29 -7.02 -16.00 2.09
CA ASP A 29 -6.34 -15.15 1.14
C ASP A 29 -5.62 -13.97 1.81
N GLU A 30 -4.54 -13.53 1.16
CA GLU A 30 -3.80 -12.33 1.54
C GLU A 30 -3.92 -11.28 0.44
N LEU A 31 -4.34 -10.08 0.82
CA LEU A 31 -4.33 -8.91 -0.07
C LEU A 31 -3.02 -8.14 0.09
N TRP A 32 -2.30 -7.96 -1.02
CA TRP A 32 -1.07 -7.17 -1.11
C TRP A 32 -1.27 -5.98 -2.05
N CYS A 33 -1.23 -4.75 -1.54
CA CYS A 33 -1.24 -3.54 -2.37
C CYS A 33 0.20 -3.09 -2.70
N LEU A 34 0.46 -2.78 -3.97
CA LEU A 34 1.80 -2.46 -4.49
C LEU A 34 2.16 -0.96 -4.35
N GLY A 35 1.67 -0.32 -3.30
CA GLY A 35 1.75 1.13 -3.11
C GLY A 35 0.62 1.88 -3.83
N ASP A 36 0.58 3.20 -3.62
CA ASP A 36 -0.42 4.10 -4.19
C ASP A 36 -1.85 3.61 -3.94
N LEU A 37 -2.12 3.23 -2.70
CA LEU A 37 -3.45 2.85 -2.21
C LEU A 37 -4.35 4.08 -2.10
N ILE A 38 -3.77 5.24 -1.78
CA ILE A 38 -4.48 6.50 -1.55
C ILE A 38 -4.18 7.56 -2.61
N ASN A 39 -4.90 8.67 -2.51
CA ASN A 39 -4.77 9.89 -3.31
C ASN A 39 -5.29 9.72 -4.75
N ARG A 40 -5.49 10.82 -5.47
CA ARG A 40 -6.08 10.94 -6.83
C ARG A 40 -7.56 10.59 -6.93
N GLY A 41 -7.95 9.37 -6.56
CA GLY A 41 -9.32 8.91 -6.67
C GLY A 41 -10.22 9.46 -5.57
N PRO A 42 -11.51 9.09 -5.62
CA PRO A 42 -12.57 9.79 -4.91
C PRO A 42 -12.59 9.53 -3.40
N ASP A 43 -12.10 8.38 -2.92
CA ASP A 43 -12.28 7.97 -1.52
C ASP A 43 -11.08 7.21 -0.94
N SER A 44 -10.03 7.96 -0.61
CA SER A 44 -8.84 7.41 0.04
C SER A 44 -9.13 6.85 1.44
N LEU A 45 -10.07 7.45 2.18
CA LEU A 45 -10.41 7.00 3.53
C LEU A 45 -11.05 5.61 3.48
N ALA A 46 -12.03 5.39 2.61
CA ALA A 46 -12.65 4.09 2.43
C ALA A 46 -11.65 3.05 1.91
N ALA A 47 -10.74 3.41 0.99
CA ALA A 47 -9.75 2.47 0.45
C ALA A 47 -8.82 1.94 1.56
N VAL A 48 -8.30 2.82 2.43
CA VAL A 48 -7.42 2.39 3.52
C VAL A 48 -8.18 1.59 4.57
N ARG A 49 -9.42 1.96 4.90
CA ARG A 49 -10.25 1.21 5.84
C ARG A 49 -10.58 -0.19 5.32
N LEU A 50 -10.94 -0.33 4.04
CA LEU A 50 -11.16 -1.62 3.40
C LEU A 50 -9.89 -2.47 3.47
N TRP A 51 -8.76 -1.93 3.00
CA TRP A 51 -7.46 -2.61 3.07
C TRP A 51 -7.11 -3.05 4.49
N ARG A 52 -7.28 -2.18 5.50
CA ARG A 52 -7.05 -2.50 6.92
C ARG A 52 -7.97 -3.62 7.43
N SER A 53 -9.26 -3.57 7.09
CA SER A 53 -10.25 -4.55 7.54
C SER A 53 -9.98 -5.97 7.04
N LEU A 54 -9.26 -6.09 5.92
CA LEU A 54 -8.87 -7.35 5.30
C LEU A 54 -7.49 -7.84 5.75
N GLY A 55 -6.87 -7.20 6.76
CA GLY A 55 -5.49 -7.51 7.16
C GLY A 55 -4.49 -7.22 6.04
N GLY A 56 -4.79 -6.23 5.21
CA GLY A 56 -4.03 -5.89 4.03
C GLY A 56 -2.55 -5.68 4.31
N ARG A 57 -1.72 -6.14 3.37
CA ARG A 57 -0.26 -6.01 3.34
C ARG A 57 0.14 -5.20 2.13
N GLY A 58 1.42 -4.90 1.99
CA GLY A 58 1.89 -4.19 0.81
C GLY A 58 3.26 -3.56 0.99
N VAL A 59 3.55 -2.67 0.04
CA VAL A 59 4.70 -1.78 0.07
C VAL A 59 4.24 -0.33 0.02
N ILE A 60 5.04 0.58 0.56
CA ILE A 60 4.73 2.02 0.52
C ILE A 60 4.96 2.58 -0.89
N GLY A 61 3.97 3.30 -1.42
CA GLY A 61 4.08 4.03 -2.69
C GLY A 61 4.43 5.50 -2.49
N ASN A 62 4.65 6.22 -3.59
CA ASN A 62 4.99 7.64 -3.50
C ASN A 62 3.80 8.51 -3.04
N HIS A 63 2.56 8.09 -3.27
CA HIS A 63 1.39 8.81 -2.79
C HIS A 63 1.21 8.68 -1.26
N GLU A 64 1.59 7.56 -0.65
CA GLU A 64 1.67 7.43 0.81
C GLU A 64 2.77 8.32 1.40
N VAL A 65 3.97 8.31 0.80
CA VAL A 65 5.07 9.20 1.23
C VAL A 65 4.66 10.67 1.14
N TYR A 66 4.01 11.08 0.03
CA TYR A 66 3.46 12.41 -0.12
C TYR A 66 2.46 12.73 1.00
N ALA A 67 1.53 11.82 1.30
CA ALA A 67 0.52 12.05 2.32
C ALA A 67 1.13 12.29 3.71
N LEU A 68 2.11 11.46 4.10
CA LEU A 68 2.81 11.58 5.38
C LEU A 68 3.63 12.88 5.49
N CYS A 69 4.35 13.25 4.43
CA CYS A 69 5.13 14.48 4.37
C CYS A 69 4.25 15.74 4.35
N ALA A 70 3.13 15.70 3.63
CA ALA A 70 2.16 16.78 3.58
C ALA A 70 1.44 16.96 4.92
N ARG A 71 1.01 15.87 5.56
CA ARG A 71 0.37 15.89 6.89
C ARG A 71 1.28 16.45 7.98
N SER A 72 2.58 16.14 7.91
CA SER A 72 3.58 16.66 8.85
C SER A 72 4.05 18.09 8.56
N GLY A 73 3.51 18.74 7.51
CA GLY A 73 3.90 20.10 7.10
C GLY A 73 5.29 20.20 6.46
N ARG A 74 5.95 19.06 6.18
CA ARG A 74 7.28 19.03 5.56
C ARG A 74 7.21 19.36 4.07
N TRP A 75 6.14 18.96 3.39
CA TRP A 75 5.91 19.20 1.96
C TRP A 75 4.68 20.08 1.74
N PRO A 76 4.68 20.95 0.71
CA PRO A 76 3.52 21.76 0.38
C PRO A 76 2.35 20.89 -0.08
N ARG A 77 1.13 21.27 0.30
CA ARG A 77 -0.09 20.64 -0.23
C ARG A 77 -0.22 20.94 -1.72
N LYS A 78 -0.41 19.88 -2.50
CA LYS A 78 -0.84 19.92 -3.91
C LYS A 78 -2.35 19.68 -3.97
N LYS A 79 -2.93 19.76 -5.16
CA LYS A 79 -4.28 19.26 -5.40
C LYS A 79 -4.30 17.74 -5.13
N ASP A 80 -4.93 17.34 -4.03
CA ASP A 80 -5.05 15.96 -3.54
C ASP A 80 -6.47 15.66 -3.05
N THR A 81 -6.76 14.39 -2.77
CA THR A 81 -8.07 13.90 -2.30
C THR A 81 -7.99 13.34 -0.87
N LEU A 82 -7.06 13.86 -0.06
CA LEU A 82 -6.68 13.26 1.23
C LEU A 82 -7.36 13.90 2.44
N GLN A 83 -8.13 14.98 2.24
CA GLN A 83 -8.70 15.74 3.35
C GLN A 83 -9.58 14.89 4.26
N ALA A 84 -10.46 14.06 3.70
CA ALA A 84 -11.30 13.15 4.48
C ALA A 84 -10.49 12.14 5.30
N LEU A 85 -9.36 11.65 4.77
CA LEU A 85 -8.45 10.77 5.51
C LEU A 85 -7.75 11.51 6.67
N TYR A 86 -7.37 12.77 6.47
CA TYR A 86 -6.73 13.58 7.51
C TYR A 86 -7.68 14.00 8.63
N ASP A 87 -8.93 14.29 8.29
CA ASP A 87 -9.94 14.77 9.26
C ASP A 87 -10.65 13.62 9.98
N ALA A 88 -10.47 12.38 9.54
CA ALA A 88 -11.07 11.22 10.16
C ALA A 88 -10.55 11.03 11.60
N PRO A 89 -11.40 10.64 12.57
CA PRO A 89 -10.98 10.41 13.95
C PRO A 89 -9.87 9.34 14.10
N ASP A 90 -9.88 8.34 13.22
CA ASP A 90 -8.90 7.27 13.08
C ASP A 90 -7.80 7.60 12.05
N GLY A 91 -7.78 8.80 11.47
CA GLY A 91 -6.89 9.18 10.39
C GLY A 91 -5.41 9.00 10.72
N ASP A 92 -4.98 9.39 11.93
CA ASP A 92 -3.59 9.22 12.36
C ASP A 92 -3.21 7.74 12.53
N GLU A 93 -4.14 6.87 12.94
CA GLU A 93 -3.93 5.41 13.00
C GLU A 93 -3.80 4.80 11.60
N LEU A 94 -4.66 5.24 10.67
CA LEU A 94 -4.63 4.80 9.28
C LEU A 94 -3.35 5.25 8.58
N LEU A 95 -2.90 6.49 8.80
CA LEU A 95 -1.61 6.96 8.29
C LEU A 95 -0.43 6.25 8.95
N GLY A 96 -0.53 5.94 10.25
CA GLY A 96 0.45 5.10 10.96
C GLY A 96 0.60 3.72 10.31
N ALA A 97 -0.51 3.14 9.85
CA ALA A 97 -0.52 1.92 9.05
C ALA A 97 0.34 2.03 7.80
N LEU A 98 0.03 3.05 6.99
CA LEU A 98 0.67 3.26 5.70
C LEU A 98 2.16 3.55 5.88
N ARG A 99 2.51 4.29 6.95
CA ARG A 99 3.89 4.55 7.34
C ARG A 99 4.65 3.29 7.74
N SER A 100 3.98 2.28 8.29
CA SER A 100 4.60 1.02 8.67
C SER A 100 4.87 0.10 7.48
N LEU A 101 4.38 0.43 6.28
CA LEU A 101 4.62 -0.36 5.09
C LEU A 101 6.10 -0.26 4.67
N PRO A 102 6.74 -1.40 4.35
CA PRO A 102 8.11 -1.43 3.87
C PRO A 102 8.23 -0.85 2.45
N GLY A 103 9.41 -0.35 2.10
CA GLY A 103 9.71 0.11 0.73
C GLY A 103 10.09 -1.02 -0.25
N LEU A 104 10.60 -2.14 0.27
CA LEU A 104 11.03 -3.30 -0.51
C LEU A 104 10.84 -4.56 0.33
N VAL A 105 10.20 -5.58 -0.23
CA VAL A 105 9.90 -6.85 0.47
C VAL A 105 10.28 -8.04 -0.38
N TRP A 106 10.96 -9.01 0.24
CA TRP A 106 11.10 -10.35 -0.32
C TRP A 106 9.89 -11.19 0.06
N LEU A 107 9.28 -11.82 -0.93
CA LEU A 107 8.07 -12.63 -0.78
C LEU A 107 8.37 -14.06 -1.26
N PRO A 108 8.50 -15.05 -0.36
CA PRO A 108 8.74 -16.43 -0.74
C PRO A 108 7.58 -16.99 -1.55
N GLY A 109 7.86 -17.80 -2.57
CA GLY A 109 6.83 -18.49 -3.32
C GLY A 109 6.05 -19.49 -2.47
N GLU A 110 4.75 -19.60 -2.69
CA GLU A 110 3.88 -20.61 -2.07
C GLU A 110 3.22 -21.47 -3.16
N GLY A 111 2.93 -22.74 -2.85
CA GLY A 111 2.19 -23.62 -3.76
C GLY A 111 2.87 -23.86 -5.12
N GLY A 112 4.20 -23.80 -5.17
CA GLY A 112 4.98 -23.94 -6.41
C GLY A 112 5.19 -22.63 -7.19
N ALA A 113 4.70 -21.50 -6.68
CA ALA A 113 5.05 -20.17 -7.20
C ALA A 113 6.54 -19.86 -6.97
N ARG A 114 7.09 -18.93 -7.76
CA ARG A 114 8.45 -18.42 -7.57
C ARG A 114 8.46 -17.36 -6.47
N ASP A 115 9.59 -17.23 -5.82
CA ASP A 115 9.90 -16.08 -4.97
C ASP A 115 9.81 -14.79 -5.78
N ALA A 116 9.42 -13.70 -5.12
CA ALA A 116 9.28 -12.39 -5.72
C ALA A 116 9.88 -11.30 -4.83
N TRP A 117 10.36 -10.24 -5.47
CA TRP A 117 10.62 -8.97 -4.81
C TRP A 117 9.47 -8.01 -5.12
N VAL A 118 8.97 -7.35 -4.09
CA VAL A 118 7.84 -6.43 -4.16
C VAL A 118 8.34 -5.02 -3.83
N VAL A 119 8.07 -4.09 -4.74
CA VAL A 119 8.39 -2.65 -4.63
C VAL A 119 7.43 -1.88 -5.52
N HIS A 120 7.12 -0.64 -5.17
CA HIS A 120 6.24 0.22 -5.96
C HIS A 120 6.88 0.69 -7.28
N GLY A 121 8.00 1.44 -7.21
CA GLY A 121 8.59 2.09 -8.38
C GLY A 121 9.59 1.25 -9.20
N GLY A 122 9.94 0.05 -8.75
CA GLY A 122 10.90 -0.85 -9.41
C GLY A 122 12.26 -0.96 -8.73
N ILE A 123 13.10 -1.85 -9.27
CA ILE A 123 14.43 -2.20 -8.74
C ILE A 123 15.51 -1.63 -9.65
N SER A 124 16.47 -0.92 -9.08
CA SER A 124 17.64 -0.47 -9.85
C SER A 124 18.55 -1.66 -10.19
N PRO A 125 19.01 -1.81 -11.45
CA PRO A 125 19.96 -2.88 -11.79
C PRO A 125 21.33 -2.71 -11.14
N ARG A 126 21.58 -1.57 -10.47
CA ARG A 126 22.80 -1.32 -9.68
C ARG A 126 22.72 -1.90 -8.26
N TRP A 127 21.55 -2.34 -7.82
CA TRP A 127 21.37 -2.98 -6.51
C TRP A 127 21.75 -4.46 -6.63
N ALA A 128 22.93 -4.80 -6.14
CA ALA A 128 23.45 -6.16 -6.20
C ALA A 128 22.89 -7.07 -5.09
N ASP A 129 22.62 -6.52 -3.91
CA ASP A 129 22.07 -7.24 -2.76
C ASP A 129 20.77 -6.57 -2.30
N LEU A 130 19.64 -7.17 -2.71
CA LEU A 130 18.32 -6.66 -2.39
C LEU A 130 17.91 -6.89 -0.94
N HIS A 131 18.47 -7.90 -0.26
CA HIS A 131 18.23 -8.11 1.17
C HIS A 131 18.86 -6.99 1.99
N ALA A 132 20.13 -6.67 1.72
CA ALA A 132 20.80 -5.54 2.38
C ALA A 132 20.11 -4.19 2.06
N VAL A 133 19.58 -4.01 0.85
CA VAL A 133 18.79 -2.81 0.52
C VAL A 133 17.49 -2.76 1.32
N ALA A 134 16.76 -3.87 1.42
CA ALA A 134 15.52 -3.94 2.18
C ALA A 134 15.73 -3.63 3.67
N GLU A 135 16.78 -4.20 4.28
CA GLU A 135 17.15 -3.92 5.68
C GLU A 135 17.44 -2.43 5.92
N ARG A 136 18.16 -1.79 5.00
CA ARG A 136 18.46 -0.35 5.09
C ARG A 136 17.24 0.55 4.92
N LEU A 137 16.22 0.10 4.18
CA LEU A 137 14.97 0.83 3.99
C LEU A 137 14.00 0.64 5.17
N ALA A 138 14.18 -0.43 5.95
CA ALA A 138 13.36 -0.73 7.12
C ALA A 138 13.89 -0.11 8.44
N ALA A 139 15.14 0.38 8.43
CA ALA A 139 15.79 1.07 9.55
C ALA A 139 15.40 2.55 9.64
#